data_AF-A0A3A5HAA1-F1
#
_entry.id   AF-A0A3A5HAA1-F1
#
_cell.length_a   1.000
_cell.length_b   1.000
_cell.length_c   1.000
_cell.angle_alpha   90.00
_cell.angle_beta   90.00
_cell.angle_gamma   90.00
#
_symmetry.space_group_name_H-M   'P 1'
#
loop_
_entity.id
_entity.type
_entity.pdbx_description
1 polymer ?
#
loop_
_entity_poly.entity_id
_entity_poly.type
_entity_poly.pdbx_seq_one_letter_code
_entity_poly.pdbx_strand_id
1 'polypeptide(L)'
;MSGQRHGQPVRPVVSPWPFVGMVGMAATFFPYAASGLVAPAYGVVGLMVIWVAFLVVACRWWTRRPRLVPVVPLVAIAVLFAVVWFGGAFLEWTP
;
A
#
# COMPACT_ATOMS: atom_id res chain seq x y z
N MET A 1 29.90 -15.28 -46.34
CA MET A 1 29.05 -16.03 -45.39
C MET A 1 29.17 -15.38 -44.02
N SER A 2 28.35 -14.36 -43.75
CA SER A 2 28.33 -13.61 -42.48
C SER A 2 27.29 -14.24 -41.55
N GLY A 3 27.77 -14.84 -40.46
CA GLY A 3 26.96 -15.58 -39.49
C GLY A 3 25.95 -14.69 -38.75
N GLN A 4 24.69 -15.10 -38.77
CA GLN A 4 23.61 -14.51 -37.99
C GLN A 4 23.89 -14.68 -36.49
N ARG A 5 24.19 -13.58 -35.80
CA ARG A 5 24.16 -13.53 -34.34
C ARG A 5 22.72 -13.77 -33.91
N HIS A 6 22.46 -14.96 -33.39
CA HIS A 6 21.19 -15.33 -32.80
C HIS A 6 20.86 -14.29 -31.72
N GLY A 7 19.74 -13.59 -31.88
CA GLY A 7 19.25 -12.62 -30.91
C GLY A 7 19.12 -13.29 -29.55
N GLN A 8 20.01 -12.94 -28.63
CA GLN A 8 19.93 -13.39 -27.25
C GLN A 8 18.55 -12.94 -26.69
N PRO A 9 17.74 -13.84 -26.13
CA PRO A 9 16.49 -13.45 -25.49
C PRO A 9 16.82 -12.51 -24.33
N VAL A 10 16.48 -11.23 -24.48
CA VAL A 10 16.63 -10.23 -23.42
C VAL A 10 15.72 -10.65 -22.28
N ARG A 11 16.29 -11.20 -21.20
CA ARG A 11 15.51 -11.51 -19.99
C ARG A 11 14.94 -10.20 -19.47
N PRO A 12 13.60 -10.05 -19.32
CA PRO A 12 13.03 -8.87 -18.71
C PRO A 12 13.57 -8.76 -17.28
N VAL A 13 14.32 -7.70 -17.00
CA VAL A 13 14.81 -7.43 -15.65
C VAL A 13 13.59 -7.09 -14.79
N VAL A 14 13.19 -8.02 -13.91
CA VAL A 14 12.07 -7.81 -12.98
C VAL A 14 12.47 -6.69 -12.02
N SER A 15 11.74 -5.57 -12.04
CA SER A 15 12.05 -4.46 -11.14
C SER A 15 11.69 -4.86 -9.69
N PRO A 16 12.53 -4.59 -8.68
CA PRO A 16 12.26 -4.96 -7.29
C PRO A 16 11.26 -4.03 -6.59
N TRP A 17 11.03 -2.83 -7.12
CA TRP A 17 10.19 -1.79 -6.50
C TRP A 17 8.76 -2.18 -6.12
N PRO A 18 8.03 -2.96 -6.95
CA PRO A 18 6.71 -3.43 -6.58
C PRO A 18 6.73 -4.29 -5.30
N PHE A 19 7.72 -5.17 -5.15
CA PHE A 19 7.86 -6.00 -3.94
C PHE A 19 8.07 -5.14 -2.70
N VAL A 20 8.94 -4.13 -2.78
CA VAL A 20 9.13 -3.17 -1.68
C VAL A 20 7.81 -2.50 -1.32
N GLY A 21 7.05 -2.07 -2.32
CA GLY A 21 5.74 -1.45 -2.10
C GLY A 21 4.70 -2.38 -1.48
N MET A 22 4.62 -3.65 -1.90
CA MET A 22 3.66 -4.60 -1.32
C MET A 22 4.08 -5.10 0.07
N VAL A 23 5.37 -5.29 0.32
CA VAL A 23 5.87 -5.58 1.68
C VAL A 23 5.54 -4.40 2.60
N GLY A 24 5.77 -3.17 2.13
CA GLY A 24 5.34 -1.96 2.84
C GLY A 24 3.83 -1.97 3.11
N MET A 25 3.01 -2.26 2.08
CA MET A 25 1.56 -2.32 2.22
C MET A 25 1.11 -3.37 3.25
N ALA A 26 1.71 -4.57 3.23
CA ALA A 26 1.47 -5.60 4.22
C ALA A 26 1.88 -5.15 5.63
N ALA A 27 3.03 -4.48 5.78
CA ALA A 27 3.45 -3.94 7.07
C ALA A 27 2.48 -2.87 7.61
N THR A 28 1.88 -2.05 6.74
CA THR A 28 0.86 -1.06 7.18
C THR A 28 -0.45 -1.67 7.65
N PHE A 29 -0.71 -2.96 7.39
CA PHE A 29 -1.91 -3.63 7.91
C PHE A 29 -1.95 -3.63 9.45
N PHE A 30 -0.81 -3.88 10.10
CA PHE A 30 -0.71 -3.96 11.55
C PHE A 30 -1.14 -2.67 12.27
N PRO A 31 -0.63 -1.47 11.94
CA PRO A 31 -1.08 -0.24 12.59
C PRO A 31 -2.55 0.09 12.27
N TYR A 32 -3.03 -0.27 11.07
CA TYR A 32 -4.45 -0.15 10.73
C TYR A 32 -5.32 -1.07 11.59
N ALA A 33 -4.92 -2.31 11.83
CA ALA A 33 -5.64 -3.25 12.70
C ALA A 33 -5.54 -2.84 14.18
N ALA A 34 -4.37 -2.34 14.60
CA ALA A 34 -4.15 -1.82 15.95
C ALA A 34 -4.93 -0.54 16.25
N SER A 35 -5.52 0.12 15.24
CA SER A 35 -6.39 1.30 15.46
C SER A 35 -7.59 1.01 16.36
N GLY A 36 -8.02 -0.25 16.50
CA GLY A 36 -9.06 -0.63 17.47
C GLY A 36 -8.68 -0.42 18.93
N LEU A 37 -7.41 -0.14 19.23
CA LEU A 37 -6.97 0.27 20.57
C LEU A 37 -7.30 1.73 20.89
N VAL A 38 -7.66 2.53 19.89
CA VAL A 38 -7.87 3.98 20.01
C VAL A 38 -9.16 4.47 19.34
N ALA A 39 -9.82 3.63 18.53
CA ALA A 39 -10.99 3.99 17.76
C ALA A 39 -12.14 2.99 17.99
N PRO A 40 -13.40 3.45 17.94
CA PRO A 40 -14.57 2.59 18.08
C PRO A 40 -14.72 1.66 16.87
N ALA A 41 -15.52 0.60 17.02
CA ALA A 41 -15.67 -0.44 16.00
C ALA A 41 -15.97 0.08 14.59
N TYR A 42 -16.82 1.10 14.44
CA TYR A 42 -17.14 1.68 13.14
C TYR A 42 -15.96 2.44 12.51
N GLY A 43 -15.12 3.09 13.34
CA GLY A 43 -13.89 3.76 12.89
C GLY A 43 -12.86 2.75 12.38
N VAL A 44 -12.70 1.62 13.08
CA VAL A 44 -11.85 0.50 12.66
C VAL A 44 -12.32 -0.08 11.33
N VAL A 45 -13.63 -0.31 11.17
CA VAL A 45 -14.20 -0.79 9.90
C VAL A 45 -13.91 0.19 8.76
N GLY A 46 -14.12 1.49 8.98
CA GLY A 46 -13.80 2.52 7.98
C GLY A 46 -12.32 2.55 7.60
N LEU A 47 -11.43 2.45 8.59
CA LEU A 47 -9.99 2.37 8.38
C LEU A 47 -9.59 1.11 7.60
N MET A 48 -10.17 -0.05 7.90
CA MET A 48 -9.95 -1.29 7.14
C MET A 48 -10.39 -1.13 5.68
N VAL A 49 -11.54 -0.52 5.42
CA VAL A 49 -12.01 -0.25 4.05
C VAL A 49 -11.04 0.65 3.29
N ILE A 50 -10.53 1.70 3.94
CA ILE A 50 -9.51 2.59 3.36
C ILE A 50 -8.23 1.81 3.03
N TRP A 51 -7.77 0.95 3.95
CA TRP A 51 -6.59 0.12 3.73
C TRP A 51 -6.77 -0.83 2.53
N VAL A 52 -7.93 -1.49 2.43
CA VAL A 52 -8.25 -2.36 1.29
C VAL A 52 -8.25 -1.57 -0.03
N ALA A 53 -8.76 -0.34 -0.03
CA ALA A 53 -8.70 0.52 -1.21
C ALA A 53 -7.25 0.81 -1.64
N PHE A 54 -6.36 1.12 -0.69
CA PHE A 54 -4.93 1.29 -0.98
C PHE A 54 -4.28 0.00 -1.47
N LEU A 55 -4.63 -1.16 -0.91
CA LEU A 55 -4.14 -2.45 -1.38
C LEU A 55 -4.55 -2.70 -2.84
N VAL A 56 -5.80 -2.41 -3.19
CA VAL A 56 -6.28 -2.51 -4.58
C VAL A 56 -5.52 -1.54 -5.51
N VAL A 57 -5.22 -0.32 -5.05
CA VAL A 57 -4.41 0.64 -5.80
C VAL A 57 -2.99 0.11 -6.01
N ALA A 58 -2.34 -0.43 -4.98
CA ALA A 58 -1.01 -1.03 -5.08
C ALA A 58 -0.99 -2.20 -6.09
N CYS A 59 -1.99 -3.09 -6.03
CA CYS A 59 -2.16 -4.19 -6.99
C CYS A 59 -2.37 -3.68 -8.43
N ARG A 60 -3.19 -2.64 -8.64
CA ARG A 60 -3.41 -2.06 -9.98
C ARG A 60 -2.17 -1.36 -10.54
N TRP A 61 -1.40 -0.71 -9.67
CA TRP A 61 -0.18 0.01 -10.06
C TRP A 61 1.01 -0.91 -10.27
N TRP A 62 1.00 -2.11 -9.68
CA TRP A 62 2.02 -3.14 -9.89
C TRP A 62 2.34 -3.35 -11.39
N THR A 63 1.32 -3.46 -12.24
CA THR A 63 1.49 -3.69 -13.68
C THR A 63 1.67 -2.40 -14.48
N ARG A 64 0.96 -1.31 -14.11
CA ARG A 64 0.93 -0.07 -14.92
C ARG A 64 2.05 0.91 -14.58
N ARG A 65 2.47 1.00 -13.32
CA ARG A 65 3.41 2.01 -12.79
C ARG A 65 4.23 1.46 -11.61
N PRO A 66 5.11 0.46 -11.84
CA PRO A 66 5.82 -0.28 -10.77
C PRO A 66 6.68 0.60 -9.86
N ARG A 67 7.20 1.73 -10.35
CA ARG A 67 8.00 2.68 -9.58
C ARG A 67 7.20 3.47 -8.54
N LEU A 68 5.87 3.58 -8.69
CA LEU A 68 5.01 4.34 -7.78
C LEU A 68 4.39 3.48 -6.68
N VAL A 69 4.49 2.15 -6.77
CA VAL A 69 3.92 1.22 -5.77
C VAL A 69 4.43 1.51 -4.35
N PRO A 70 5.72 1.84 -4.11
CA PRO A 70 6.20 2.20 -2.77
C PRO A 70 5.61 3.48 -2.17
N VAL A 71 5.02 4.36 -2.98
CA VAL A 71 4.36 5.58 -2.49
C VAL A 71 3.04 5.24 -1.78
N VAL A 72 2.37 4.17 -2.21
CA VAL A 72 1.07 3.75 -1.67
C VAL A 72 1.11 3.50 -0.16
N PRO A 73 2.01 2.67 0.40
CA PRO A 73 2.08 2.47 1.85
C PRO A 73 2.44 3.73 2.63
N LEU A 74 3.23 4.65 2.06
CA LEU A 74 3.54 5.94 2.70
C LEU A 74 2.28 6.80 2.84
N VAL A 75 1.48 6.87 1.78
CA VAL A 75 0.19 7.58 1.78
C VAL A 75 -0.79 6.90 2.74
N ALA A 76 -0.83 5.56 2.78
CA ALA A 76 -1.68 4.82 3.70
C ALA A 76 -1.35 5.16 5.16
N ILE A 77 -0.07 5.20 5.55
CA ILE A 77 0.33 5.64 6.89
C ILE A 77 -0.11 7.08 7.17
N ALA A 78 0.11 8.01 6.23
CA ALA A 78 -0.31 9.40 6.41
C ALA A 78 -1.83 9.51 6.62
N VAL A 79 -2.62 8.77 5.84
CA VAL A 79 -4.09 8.75 5.97
C VAL A 79 -4.53 8.13 7.29
N LEU A 80 -3.89 7.06 7.75
CA LEU A 80 -4.16 6.47 9.07
C LEU A 80 -4.04 7.53 10.18
N PHE A 81 -2.90 8.23 10.24
CA PHE A 81 -2.68 9.26 11.24
C PHE A 81 -3.68 10.40 11.13
N ALA A 82 -3.97 10.87 9.92
CA ALA A 82 -4.95 11.93 9.70
C ALA A 82 -6.35 11.54 10.18
N VAL A 83 -6.81 10.32 9.87
CA VAL A 83 -8.15 9.84 10.25
C VAL A 83 -8.24 9.59 11.75
N VAL A 84 -7.23 8.97 12.38
CA VAL A 84 -7.22 8.74 13.83
C VAL A 84 -7.19 10.07 14.59
N TRP A 85 -6.33 11.01 14.17
CA TRP A 85 -6.27 12.34 14.75
C TRP A 85 -7.59 13.08 14.62
N PHE A 86 -8.19 13.07 13.42
CA PHE A 86 -9.48 13.70 13.18
C PHE A 86 -10.60 13.05 14.01
N GLY A 87 -10.63 11.72 14.09
CA GLY A 87 -11.61 10.99 14.88
C GLY A 87 -11.53 11.31 16.37
N GLY A 88 -10.31 11.37 16.93
CA GLY A 88 -10.11 11.76 18.33
C GLY A 88 -10.47 13.23 18.59
N ALA A 89 -10.15 14.14 17.66
CA ALA A 89 -10.37 15.57 17.85
C ALA A 89 -11.82 16.03 17.61
N PHE A 90 -12.55 15.41 16.67
CA PHE A 90 -13.86 15.89 16.22
C PHE A 90 -15.00 14.91 16.42
N LEU A 91 -14.72 13.61 16.52
CA LEU A 91 -15.73 12.55 16.65
C LEU A 91 -15.69 11.89 18.04
N GLU A 92 -14.86 12.40 18.95
CA GLU A 92 -14.66 11.90 20.31
C GLU A 92 -14.38 10.39 20.34
N TRP A 93 -13.62 9.90 19.34
CA TRP A 93 -13.30 8.48 19.23
C TRP A 93 -12.57 7.98 20.48
N THR A 94 -13.19 6.97 21.07
CA THR A 94 -12.68 6.16 22.17
C THR A 94 -12.97 4.68 21.84
N PRO A 95 -12.22 3.73 22.40
CA PRO A 95 -12.38 2.30 22.10
C PRO A 95 -13.79 1.77 22.35
#